data_AF-A0ABD2P8I1-F1
#
_entry.id   AF-A0ABD2P8I1-F1
#
_cell.length_a   1.000
_cell.length_b   1.000
_cell.length_c   1.000
_cell.angle_alpha   90.00
_cell.angle_beta   90.00
_cell.angle_gamma   90.00
#
_symmetry.space_group_name_H-M   'P 1'
#
loop_
_entity.id
_entity.type
_entity.pdbx_description
1 polymer ?
#
loop_
_entity_poly.entity_id
_entity_poly.type
_entity_poly.pdbx_seq_one_letter_code
_entity_poly.pdbx_strand_id
1 'polypeptide(L)'
;MHLVYEECGCNASAAARLYRERYPNAERHPKYRVFVHVHQSYSGGRLPHVRKSGGRRQADYEDMVLEEVENDAGTSVHAIEMNTGVPKSIAQRILKRRQYHPCYVQRVKTLLSQDYLPSMEFCRRMLAKNQERSAIFEKIRWTDETTCKKDGYFNLQTYMDGILKTHI
;
A
#
# COMPACT_ATOMS: atom_id res chain seq x y z
N MET A 1 -16.65 -34.53 -7.07
CA MET A 1 -15.76 -35.67 -6.74
C MET A 1 -16.12 -36.32 -5.41
N HIS A 2 -16.33 -35.56 -4.34
CA HIS A 2 -16.79 -36.12 -3.04
C HIS A 2 -18.08 -36.94 -3.15
N LEU A 3 -19.12 -36.37 -3.75
CA LEU A 3 -20.41 -37.04 -3.93
C LEU A 3 -20.29 -38.36 -4.70
N VAL A 4 -19.54 -38.38 -5.81
CA VAL A 4 -19.27 -39.59 -6.61
C VAL A 4 -18.50 -40.65 -5.81
N TYR A 5 -17.65 -40.23 -4.86
CA TYR A 5 -16.93 -41.14 -3.97
C TYR A 5 -17.87 -41.79 -2.95
N GLU A 6 -18.81 -41.02 -2.39
CA GLU A 6 -19.84 -41.51 -1.48
C GLU A 6 -20.84 -42.43 -2.19
N GLU A 7 -21.28 -42.06 -3.40
CA GLU A 7 -22.13 -42.90 -4.27
C GLU A 7 -21.52 -44.28 -4.54
N CYS A 8 -20.19 -44.36 -4.60
CA CYS A 8 -19.45 -45.60 -4.81
C CYS A 8 -19.07 -46.32 -3.49
N GLY A 9 -19.68 -45.96 -2.37
CA GLY A 9 -19.43 -46.60 -1.06
C GLY A 9 -17.99 -46.42 -0.58
N CYS A 10 -17.39 -45.25 -0.81
CA CYS A 10 -16.00 -44.95 -0.50
C CYS A 10 -14.97 -45.81 -1.25
N ASN A 11 -15.35 -46.41 -2.39
CA ASN A 11 -14.41 -47.09 -3.29
C ASN A 11 -13.81 -46.11 -4.31
N ALA A 12 -12.55 -45.75 -4.11
CA ALA A 12 -11.85 -44.75 -4.91
C ALA A 12 -11.69 -45.13 -6.39
N SER A 13 -11.48 -46.42 -6.67
CA SER A 13 -11.28 -46.92 -8.02
C SER A 13 -12.59 -46.96 -8.79
N ALA A 14 -13.67 -47.39 -8.13
CA ALA A 14 -15.02 -47.36 -8.70
C ALA A 14 -15.47 -45.91 -8.95
N ALA A 15 -15.23 -45.00 -8.00
CA ALA A 15 -15.53 -43.58 -8.13
C ALA A 15 -14.78 -42.93 -9.31
N ALA A 16 -13.50 -43.25 -9.50
CA ALA A 16 -12.72 -42.72 -10.62
C ALA A 16 -13.24 -43.23 -11.98
N ARG A 17 -13.71 -44.48 -12.05
CA ARG A 17 -14.35 -45.03 -13.26
C ARG A 17 -15.69 -44.35 -13.54
N LEU A 18 -16.57 -44.29 -12.53
CA LEU A 18 -17.87 -43.62 -12.64
C LEU A 18 -17.73 -42.15 -13.02
N TYR A 19 -16.71 -41.47 -12.49
CA TYR A 19 -16.41 -40.09 -12.83
C TYR A 19 -15.99 -39.92 -14.30
N ARG A 20 -15.27 -40.89 -14.86
CA ARG A 20 -14.90 -40.90 -16.28
C ARG A 20 -16.12 -41.11 -17.18
N GLU A 21 -17.00 -42.01 -16.78
CA GLU A 21 -18.26 -42.30 -17.50
C GLU A 21 -19.21 -41.08 -17.47
N ARG A 22 -19.33 -40.41 -16.32
CA ARG A 22 -20.22 -39.23 -16.16
C ARG A 22 -19.69 -37.99 -16.88
N TYR A 23 -18.38 -37.86 -17.04
CA TYR A 23 -17.73 -36.68 -17.65
C TYR A 23 -16.71 -37.07 -18.73
N PRO A 24 -17.16 -37.62 -19.88
CA PRO A 24 -16.24 -38.13 -20.90
C PRO A 24 -15.41 -37.04 -21.59
N ASN A 25 -15.88 -35.79 -21.59
CA ASN A 25 -15.23 -34.67 -22.28
C ASN A 25 -14.18 -33.92 -21.43
N ALA A 26 -13.81 -34.45 -20.26
CA ALA A 26 -12.83 -33.78 -19.40
C ALA A 26 -11.40 -33.96 -19.94
N GLU A 27 -10.65 -32.85 -20.08
CA GLU A 27 -9.25 -32.86 -20.59
C GLU A 27 -8.34 -33.79 -19.78
N ARG A 28 -8.57 -33.92 -18.47
CA ARG A 28 -7.89 -34.87 -17.58
C ARG A 28 -8.85 -35.44 -16.56
N HIS A 29 -8.82 -36.76 -16.39
CA HIS A 29 -9.57 -37.41 -15.32
C HIS A 29 -8.76 -37.51 -14.02
N PRO A 30 -9.36 -37.24 -12.87
CA PRO A 30 -8.72 -37.43 -11.57
C PRO A 30 -8.33 -38.89 -11.34
N LYS A 31 -7.14 -39.12 -10.78
CA LYS A 31 -6.74 -40.45 -10.27
C LYS A 31 -7.50 -40.78 -8.99
N TYR A 32 -7.66 -42.07 -8.70
CA TYR A 32 -8.38 -42.57 -7.51
C TYR A 32 -7.93 -41.89 -6.19
N ARG A 33 -6.64 -41.59 -6.04
CA ARG A 33 -6.08 -40.90 -4.85
C ARG A 33 -6.67 -39.50 -4.61
N VAL A 34 -7.10 -38.80 -5.65
CA VAL A 34 -7.72 -37.46 -5.53
C VAL A 34 -9.05 -37.56 -4.80
N PHE A 35 -9.84 -38.61 -5.07
CA PHE A 35 -11.12 -38.82 -4.38
C PHE A 35 -10.94 -39.06 -2.89
N VAL A 36 -9.96 -39.89 -2.52
CA VAL A 36 -9.60 -40.15 -1.12
C VAL A 36 -9.16 -38.86 -0.41
N HIS A 37 -8.24 -38.10 -1.03
CA HIS A 37 -7.71 -36.88 -0.42
C HIS A 37 -8.76 -35.78 -0.26
N VAL A 38 -9.63 -35.63 -1.26
CA VAL A 38 -10.75 -34.70 -1.21
C VAL A 38 -11.72 -35.09 -0.10
N HIS A 39 -12.10 -36.37 0.00
CA HIS A 39 -12.97 -36.87 1.07
C HIS A 39 -12.37 -36.67 2.46
N GLN A 40 -11.11 -37.03 2.66
CA GLN A 40 -10.41 -36.79 3.94
C GLN A 40 -10.35 -35.31 4.32
N SER A 41 -10.19 -34.42 3.33
CA SER A 41 -10.19 -32.98 3.58
C SER A 41 -11.56 -32.54 4.09
N TYR A 42 -12.65 -32.92 3.41
CA TYR A 42 -14.01 -32.56 3.80
C TYR A 42 -14.43 -33.18 5.15
N SER A 43 -14.15 -34.46 5.38
CA SER A 43 -14.42 -35.13 6.67
C SER A 43 -13.63 -34.49 7.82
N GLY A 44 -12.47 -33.90 7.52
CA GLY A 44 -11.67 -33.12 8.47
C GLY A 44 -12.01 -31.63 8.56
N GLY A 45 -13.11 -31.17 7.94
CA GLY A 45 -13.55 -29.77 7.94
C GLY A 45 -12.68 -28.81 7.12
N ARG A 46 -11.86 -29.32 6.20
CA ARG A 46 -10.93 -28.53 5.38
C ARG A 46 -11.34 -28.58 3.92
N LEU A 47 -11.28 -27.43 3.24
CA LEU A 47 -11.38 -27.42 1.79
C LEU A 47 -10.04 -27.87 1.18
N PRO A 48 -10.04 -28.68 0.10
CA PRO A 48 -8.81 -29.01 -0.63
C PRO A 48 -8.22 -27.72 -1.21
N HIS A 49 -7.20 -27.18 -0.54
CA HIS A 49 -6.50 -26.00 -1.02
C HIS A 49 -5.24 -26.42 -1.76
N VAL A 50 -4.97 -25.80 -2.91
CA VAL A 50 -3.65 -25.88 -3.54
C VAL A 50 -2.68 -25.24 -2.56
N ARG A 51 -1.81 -26.05 -1.95
CA ARG A 51 -0.68 -25.53 -1.19
C ARG A 51 0.13 -24.66 -2.15
N LYS A 52 -0.02 -23.33 -2.08
CA LYS A 52 0.96 -22.40 -2.62
C LYS A 52 2.26 -22.81 -1.94
N SER A 53 3.18 -23.37 -2.72
CA SER A 53 4.51 -23.75 -2.25
C SER A 53 5.04 -22.61 -1.40
N GLY A 54 5.20 -22.87 -0.10
CA GLY A 54 5.54 -21.85 0.89
C GLY A 54 6.71 -21.03 0.36
N GLY A 55 6.47 -19.74 0.14
CA GLY A 55 7.50 -18.81 -0.29
C GLY A 55 8.71 -18.96 0.62
N ARG A 56 9.90 -18.94 0.00
CA ARG A 56 11.22 -18.92 0.66
C ARG A 56 11.12 -18.11 1.95
N ARG A 57 11.53 -18.67 3.09
CA ARG A 57 11.59 -17.96 4.38
C ARG A 57 12.28 -16.62 4.14
N GLN A 58 11.53 -15.53 4.18
CA GLN A 58 12.09 -14.19 4.11
C GLN A 58 12.88 -14.00 5.39
N ALA A 59 14.17 -13.70 5.29
CA ALA A 59 14.84 -13.04 6.40
C ALA A 59 14.06 -11.75 6.69
N ASP A 60 13.89 -11.44 7.97
CA ASP A 60 13.05 -10.34 8.43
C ASP A 60 13.78 -9.01 8.20
N TYR A 61 13.82 -8.58 6.95
CA TYR A 61 14.37 -7.29 6.53
C TYR A 61 13.38 -6.14 6.77
N GLU A 62 12.22 -6.43 7.36
CA GLU A 62 11.17 -5.43 7.54
C GLU A 62 11.62 -4.33 8.48
N ASP A 63 12.14 -4.67 9.66
CA ASP A 63 12.57 -3.69 10.65
C ASP A 63 13.68 -2.78 10.10
N MET A 64 14.66 -3.34 9.38
CA MET A 64 15.75 -2.59 8.77
C MET A 64 15.25 -1.57 7.72
N VAL A 65 14.29 -1.97 6.89
CA VAL A 65 13.73 -1.08 5.86
C VAL A 65 12.85 0.00 6.49
N LEU A 66 12.12 -0.33 7.55
CA LEU A 66 11.25 0.63 8.24
C LEU A 66 12.05 1.65 9.05
N GLU A 67 13.09 1.22 9.75
CA GLU A 67 13.99 2.10 10.51
C GLU A 67 14.64 3.15 9.60
N GLU A 68 15.10 2.75 8.40
CA GLU A 68 15.69 3.68 7.43
C GLU A 68 14.68 4.75 6.95
N VAL A 69 13.43 4.36 6.70
CA VAL A 69 12.37 5.28 6.27
C VAL A 69 11.91 6.20 7.40
N GLU A 70 11.94 5.73 8.64
CA GLU A 70 11.64 6.55 9.81
C GLU A 70 12.72 7.63 10.04
N ASN A 71 13.98 7.29 9.79
CA ASN A 71 15.10 8.24 9.88
C ASN A 71 15.04 9.31 8.79
N ASP A 72 14.74 8.93 7.55
CA ASP A 72 14.53 9.88 6.45
C ASP A 72 13.38 9.44 5.53
N ALA A 73 12.24 10.12 5.67
CA ALA A 73 11.05 9.91 4.85
C ALA A 73 11.26 10.22 3.36
N GLY A 74 12.29 11.00 3.00
CA GLY A 74 12.66 11.31 1.63
C GLY A 74 13.55 10.25 0.96
N THR A 75 13.94 9.20 1.70
CA THR A 75 14.91 8.22 1.23
C THR A 75 14.40 7.42 0.03
N SER A 76 15.27 7.30 -0.99
CA SER A 76 14.98 6.50 -2.17
C SER A 76 15.19 5.01 -1.88
N VAL A 77 14.47 4.13 -2.58
CA VAL A 77 14.68 2.67 -2.46
C VAL A 77 16.12 2.25 -2.77
N HIS A 78 16.82 2.98 -3.64
CA HIS A 78 18.23 2.72 -3.91
C HIS A 78 19.13 3.08 -2.72
N ALA A 79 18.81 4.17 -2.00
CA ALA A 79 19.51 4.54 -0.77
C ALA A 79 19.26 3.50 0.34
N ILE A 80 18.04 2.99 0.48
CA ILE A 80 17.73 1.87 1.39
C ILE A 80 18.61 0.66 1.08
N GLU A 81 18.76 0.28 -0.19
CA GLU A 81 19.60 -0.85 -0.59
C GLU A 81 21.09 -0.64 -0.26
N MET A 82 21.60 0.58 -0.46
CA MET A 82 22.99 0.91 -0.13
C MET A 82 23.25 0.93 1.38
N ASN A 83 22.30 1.43 2.16
CA ASN A 83 22.47 1.63 3.60
C ASN A 83 22.21 0.35 4.40
N THR A 84 21.21 -0.44 4.00
CA THR A 84 20.78 -1.64 4.74
C THR A 84 21.27 -2.96 4.10
N GLY A 85 21.75 -2.91 2.85
CA GLY A 85 22.08 -4.11 2.07
C GLY A 85 20.85 -4.92 1.62
N VAL A 86 19.63 -4.45 1.90
CA VAL A 86 18.40 -5.11 1.51
C VAL A 86 18.16 -4.92 0.01
N PRO A 87 17.99 -5.99 -0.77
CA PRO A 87 17.74 -5.87 -2.20
C PRO A 87 16.54 -4.97 -2.49
N LYS A 88 16.67 -4.09 -3.48
CA LYS A 88 15.65 -3.13 -3.89
C LYS A 88 14.25 -3.74 -4.04
N SER A 89 14.17 -4.93 -4.63
CA SER A 89 12.89 -5.63 -4.87
C SER A 89 12.19 -6.07 -3.58
N ILE A 90 12.97 -6.42 -2.54
CA ILE A 90 12.47 -6.77 -1.22
C ILE A 90 12.01 -5.51 -0.50
N ALA A 91 12.83 -4.45 -0.49
CA ALA A 91 12.48 -3.16 0.09
C ALA A 91 11.17 -2.62 -0.52
N GLN A 92 11.04 -2.58 -1.84
CA GLN A 92 9.80 -2.15 -2.52
C GLN A 92 8.57 -2.96 -2.11
N ARG A 93 8.72 -4.28 -1.95
CA ARG A 93 7.62 -5.14 -1.54
C ARG A 93 7.21 -4.88 -0.09
N ILE A 94 8.17 -4.63 0.80
CA ILE A 94 7.92 -4.27 2.19
C ILE A 94 7.19 -2.92 2.26
N LEU A 95 7.70 -1.89 1.58
CA LEU A 95 7.08 -0.57 1.53
C LEU A 95 5.65 -0.62 0.99
N LYS A 96 5.41 -1.37 -0.10
CA LYS A 96 4.07 -1.56 -0.67
C LYS A 96 3.13 -2.31 0.28
N ARG A 97 3.63 -3.32 1.00
CA ARG A 97 2.85 -4.10 1.98
C ARG A 97 2.44 -3.24 3.17
N ARG A 98 3.33 -2.34 3.61
CA ARG A 98 3.12 -1.41 4.73
C ARG A 98 2.46 -0.09 4.33
N GLN A 99 2.08 0.06 3.06
CA GLN A 99 1.40 1.24 2.50
C GLN A 99 2.23 2.54 2.58
N TYR A 100 3.56 2.43 2.52
CA TYR A 100 4.41 3.60 2.35
C TYR A 100 4.35 4.06 0.88
N HIS A 101 4.02 5.34 0.71
CA HIS A 101 3.89 5.97 -0.60
C HIS A 101 5.07 6.93 -0.85
N PRO A 102 5.59 6.98 -2.09
CA PRO A 102 6.57 8.00 -2.47
C PRO A 102 6.06 9.41 -2.15
N CYS A 103 6.90 10.22 -1.51
CA CYS A 103 6.59 11.61 -1.22
C CYS A 103 7.07 12.51 -2.36
N TYR A 104 6.22 13.47 -2.76
CA TYR A 104 6.65 14.57 -3.61
C TYR A 104 7.17 15.70 -2.72
N VAL A 105 8.43 16.07 -2.89
CA VAL A 105 9.01 17.21 -2.19
C VAL A 105 8.39 18.49 -2.76
N GLN A 106 7.48 19.11 -2.01
CA GLN A 106 6.91 20.40 -2.36
C GLN A 106 7.83 21.52 -1.88
N ARG A 107 8.22 22.39 -2.80
CA ARG A 107 8.96 23.61 -2.45
C ARG A 107 8.00 24.61 -1.82
N VAL A 108 8.25 24.99 -0.57
CA VAL A 108 7.49 26.02 0.15
C VAL A 108 8.44 27.16 0.53
N LYS A 109 7.91 28.39 0.66
CA LYS A 109 8.71 29.48 1.26
C LYS A 109 8.90 29.16 2.73
N THR A 110 10.15 29.04 3.17
CA THR A 110 10.48 28.83 4.57
C THR A 110 10.04 30.04 5.37
N LEU A 111 9.13 29.83 6.32
CA LEU A 111 8.81 30.83 7.34
C LEU A 111 10.01 30.90 8.28
N LEU A 112 10.59 32.09 8.44
CA LEU A 112 11.62 32.27 9.46
C LEU A 112 10.98 32.07 10.84
N SER A 113 11.74 31.61 11.83
CA SER A 113 11.21 31.38 13.18
C SER A 113 10.54 32.62 13.78
N GLN A 114 10.98 33.81 13.36
CA GLN A 114 10.43 35.10 13.75
C GLN A 114 9.03 35.37 13.18
N ASP A 115 8.72 34.81 12.00
CA ASP A 115 7.44 35.01 11.30
C ASP A 115 6.34 34.07 11.80
N TYR A 116 6.70 33.02 12.57
CA TYR A 116 5.76 32.00 13.02
C TYR A 116 4.71 32.56 13.97
N LEU A 117 5.13 33.28 15.03
CA LEU A 117 4.22 33.85 16.02
C LEU A 117 3.27 34.90 15.39
N PRO A 118 3.75 35.88 14.61
CA PRO A 118 2.87 36.81 13.90
C PRO A 118 1.88 36.11 12.96
N SER A 119 2.33 35.11 12.20
CA SER A 119 1.48 34.37 11.27
C SER A 119 0.40 33.57 11.99
N MET A 120 0.76 32.88 13.08
CA MET A 120 -0.19 32.13 13.90
C MET A 120 -1.25 33.04 14.52
N GLU A 121 -0.84 34.16 15.11
CA GLU A 121 -1.77 35.10 15.75
C GLU A 121 -2.69 35.77 14.72
N PHE A 122 -2.18 36.06 13.51
CA PHE A 122 -2.99 36.51 12.38
C PHE A 122 -4.06 35.47 12.02
N CYS A 123 -3.67 34.20 11.80
CA CYS A 123 -4.60 33.12 11.48
C CYS A 123 -5.66 32.94 12.57
N ARG A 124 -5.26 32.97 13.84
CA ARG A 124 -6.16 32.84 14.99
C ARG A 124 -7.19 33.97 15.02
N ARG A 125 -6.76 35.21 14.80
CA ARG A 125 -7.64 36.39 14.74
C ARG A 125 -8.59 36.34 13.56
N MET A 126 -8.12 35.88 12.40
CA MET A 126 -8.95 35.72 11.20
C MET A 126 -10.02 34.65 11.40
N LEU A 127 -9.69 33.53 12.03
CA LEU A 127 -10.65 32.48 12.39
C LEU A 127 -11.71 32.99 13.37
N ALA A 128 -11.31 33.69 14.44
CA ALA A 128 -12.25 34.27 15.41
C ALA A 128 -13.24 35.25 14.73
N LYS A 129 -12.73 36.13 13.87
CA LYS A 129 -13.57 37.07 13.11
C LYS A 129 -14.54 36.37 12.15
N ASN A 130 -14.15 35.24 11.58
CA ASN A 130 -15.03 34.46 10.71
C ASN A 130 -16.15 33.74 11.48
N GLN A 131 -15.88 33.35 12.73
CA GLN A 131 -16.90 32.77 13.62
C GLN A 131 -17.90 33.82 14.10
N GLU A 132 -17.43 35.01 14.48
CA GLU A 132 -18.30 36.11 14.91
C GLU A 132 -19.12 36.71 13.74
N ARG A 133 -18.54 36.73 12.54
CA ARG A 133 -19.14 37.31 11.35
C ARG A 133 -18.98 36.35 10.18
N SER A 134 -19.99 35.52 9.97
CA SER A 134 -20.10 34.66 8.78
C SER A 134 -19.90 35.53 7.52
N ALA A 135 -18.95 35.15 6.66
CA ALA A 135 -18.59 35.82 5.39
C ALA A 135 -17.64 37.05 5.47
N ILE A 136 -16.75 37.14 6.47
CA ILE A 136 -15.63 38.12 6.41
C ILE A 136 -14.77 37.96 5.14
N PHE A 137 -14.46 36.73 4.74
CA PHE A 137 -13.59 36.46 3.59
C PHE A 137 -14.16 36.97 2.26
N GLU A 138 -15.49 37.05 2.12
CA GLU A 138 -16.14 37.57 0.91
C GLU A 138 -15.99 39.09 0.75
N LYS A 139 -15.74 39.80 1.86
CA LYS A 139 -15.58 41.27 1.87
C LYS A 139 -14.12 41.69 1.73
N ILE A 140 -13.18 40.78 1.90
CA ILE A 140 -11.76 41.06 1.78
C ILE A 140 -11.42 41.09 0.29
N ARG A 141 -10.92 42.23 -0.17
CA ARG A 141 -10.27 42.34 -1.48
C ARG A 141 -8.77 42.31 -1.25
N TRP A 142 -8.09 41.47 -2.01
CA TRP A 142 -6.64 41.35 -1.98
C TRP A 142 -6.08 41.52 -3.38
N THR A 143 -4.94 42.20 -3.47
CA THR A 143 -4.16 42.42 -4.67
C THR A 143 -2.69 42.26 -4.32
N ASP A 144 -1.93 41.61 -5.19
CA ASP A 144 -0.47 41.48 -5.07
C ASP A 144 0.18 41.90 -6.38
N GLU A 145 1.41 42.37 -6.29
CA GLU A 145 2.22 42.78 -7.41
C GLU A 145 3.12 41.62 -7.84
N THR A 146 2.71 40.90 -8.89
CA THR A 146 3.58 39.89 -9.50
C THR A 146 4.49 40.53 -10.53
N THR A 147 5.80 40.37 -10.37
CA THR A 147 6.78 40.79 -11.38
C THR A 147 6.94 39.70 -12.46
N CYS A 148 6.38 39.93 -13.64
CA CYS A 148 6.64 39.07 -14.81
C CYS A 148 7.93 39.54 -15.52
N LYS A 149 9.05 38.87 -15.26
CA LYS A 149 10.30 39.10 -16.01
C LYS A 149 10.21 38.40 -17.37
N LYS A 150 10.72 39.04 -18.44
CA LYS A 150 10.78 38.47 -19.80
C LYS A 150 11.54 37.15 -19.88
N ASP A 151 12.36 36.87 -18.87
CA ASP A 151 13.30 35.75 -18.84
C ASP A 151 12.69 34.48 -18.20
N GLY A 152 11.41 34.51 -17.78
CA GLY A 152 10.70 33.35 -17.23
C GLY A 152 11.07 32.96 -15.78
N TYR A 153 11.95 33.72 -15.13
CA TYR A 153 12.31 33.48 -13.72
C TYR A 153 11.31 34.14 -12.77
N PHE A 154 10.64 33.30 -11.97
CA PHE A 154 9.84 33.72 -10.82
C PHE A 154 10.74 33.91 -9.59
N ASN A 155 10.46 34.91 -8.74
CA ASN A 155 11.13 35.09 -7.45
C ASN A 155 10.79 33.92 -6.51
N LEU A 156 11.66 32.91 -6.47
CA LEU A 156 11.57 31.73 -5.61
C LEU A 156 12.64 31.85 -4.51
N GLN A 157 12.31 32.49 -3.39
CA GLN A 157 13.14 32.41 -2.17
C GLN A 157 12.96 31.00 -1.58
N THR A 158 13.99 30.15 -1.70
CA THR A 158 13.93 28.67 -1.61
C THR A 158 14.58 28.08 -0.36
N TYR A 159 13.90 27.14 0.33
CA TYR A 159 14.48 25.93 0.96
C TYR A 159 13.44 24.78 0.97
N MET A 160 13.90 23.54 1.12
CA MET A 160 13.11 22.30 1.04
C MET A 160 12.62 21.89 2.44
N ASP A 161 11.31 21.89 2.69
CA ASP A 161 10.73 21.23 3.86
C ASP A 161 9.87 20.04 3.41
N GLY A 162 10.31 18.83 3.74
CA GLY A 162 9.56 17.60 3.51
C GLY A 162 8.41 17.49 4.52
N ILE A 163 7.20 17.83 4.10
CA ILE A 163 6.00 17.66 4.94
C ILE A 163 5.37 16.29 4.63
N LEU A 164 5.46 15.37 5.58
CA LEU A 164 4.57 14.20 5.64
C LEU A 164 3.34 14.52 6.50
N LYS A 165 2.22 14.83 5.87
CA LYS A 165 0.88 14.42 6.34
C LYS A 165 -0.02 14.23 5.13
N THR A 166 -0.36 12.99 4.81
CA THR A 166 -1.61 12.70 4.10
C THR A 166 -2.40 11.72 4.95
N HIS A 167 -3.36 12.28 5.69
CA HIS A 167 -4.58 11.58 6.06
C HIS A 167 -5.28 11.18 4.76
N ILE A 168 -5.53 9.88 4.55
CA ILE A 168 -6.84 9.28 4.22
C ILE A 168 -6.85 7.87 4.80
#